data_AF-S9QSW4-F1
#
_entry.id   AF-S9QSW4-F1
#
_cell.length_a   1.000
_cell.length_b   1.000
_cell.length_c   1.000
_cell.angle_alpha   90.00
_cell.angle_beta   90.00
_cell.angle_gamma   90.00
#
_symmetry.space_group_name_H-M   'P 1'
#
loop_
_entity.id
_entity.type
_entity.pdbx_description
1 polymer ?
#
loop_
_entity_poly.entity_id
_entity_poly.type
_entity_poly.pdbx_seq_one_letter_code
_entity_poly.pdbx_strand_id
1 'polypeptide(L)'
;MGSTLGPGELGYRLGAEEAEGVLALRAALSNATVDPALLAAARDGAGRVFPLRAVDLAPLSGPALGQRLKALEQAWIDSGFRLTREALLTRD
;
A
#
# COMPACT_ATOMS: atom_id res chain seq x y z
N MET A 1 -2.39 18.42 -5.16
CA MET A 1 -1.32 17.60 -5.76
C MET A 1 -1.76 16.16 -5.62
N GLY A 2 -2.20 15.53 -6.72
CA GLY A 2 -2.72 14.17 -6.68
C GLY A 2 -1.65 13.24 -6.11
N SER A 3 -1.99 12.50 -5.06
CA SER A 3 -1.06 11.58 -4.44
C SER A 3 -0.59 10.57 -5.50
N THR A 4 0.71 10.50 -5.75
CA THR A 4 1.35 9.60 -6.73
C THR A 4 1.40 8.15 -6.23
N LEU A 5 0.34 7.72 -5.53
CA LEU A 5 0.22 6.35 -5.04
C LEU A 5 0.16 5.40 -6.23
N GLY A 6 0.94 4.32 -6.13
CA GLY A 6 0.90 3.23 -7.10
C GLY A 6 -0.46 2.53 -7.11
N PRO A 7 -0.82 1.81 -8.20
CA PRO A 7 -2.11 1.13 -8.30
C PRO A 7 -2.40 0.19 -7.12
N GLY A 8 -1.41 -0.63 -6.73
CA GLY A 8 -1.58 -1.55 -5.60
C GLY A 8 -1.76 -0.83 -4.26
N GLU A 9 -1.08 0.29 -4.05
CA GLU A 9 -1.25 1.10 -2.83
C GLU A 9 -2.61 1.80 -2.80
N LEU A 10 -3.13 2.25 -3.94
CA LEU A 10 -4.51 2.74 -4.03
C LEU A 10 -5.50 1.65 -3.63
N GLY A 11 -5.33 0.45 -4.17
CA GLY A 11 -6.15 -0.71 -3.81
C GLY A 11 -6.09 -0.99 -2.31
N TYR A 12 -4.89 -1.05 -1.74
CA TYR A 12 -4.69 -1.32 -0.30
C TYR A 12 -5.35 -0.27 0.60
N ARG A 13 -5.29 1.02 0.25
CA ARG A 13 -5.80 2.10 1.09
C ARG A 13 -7.28 2.42 0.89
N LEU A 14 -7.80 2.27 -0.32
CA LEU A 14 -9.15 2.71 -0.71
C LEU A 14 -10.08 1.54 -1.07
N GLY A 15 -9.55 0.32 -1.21
CA GLY A 15 -10.30 -0.80 -1.80
C GLY A 15 -10.31 -0.76 -3.33
N ALA A 16 -10.75 -1.87 -3.94
CA ALA A 16 -10.65 -2.08 -5.37
C ALA A 16 -11.49 -1.07 -6.18
N GLU A 17 -12.76 -0.87 -5.83
CA GLU A 17 -13.68 -0.02 -6.60
C GLU A 17 -13.19 1.44 -6.67
N GLU A 18 -12.86 2.04 -5.52
CA GLU A 18 -12.36 3.41 -5.46
C GLU A 18 -11.01 3.55 -6.17
N ALA A 19 -10.10 2.58 -6.02
CA ALA A 19 -8.83 2.58 -6.71
C ALA A 19 -8.97 2.50 -8.23
N GLU A 20 -9.87 1.65 -8.74
CA GLU A 20 -10.17 1.55 -10.17
C GLU A 20 -10.77 2.86 -10.71
N GLY A 21 -11.67 3.50 -9.97
CA GLY A 21 -12.20 4.82 -10.32
C GLY A 21 -11.11 5.90 -10.41
N VAL A 22 -10.17 5.92 -9.47
CA VAL A 22 -9.00 6.83 -9.51
C VAL A 22 -8.12 6.55 -10.73
N LEU A 23 -7.85 5.29 -11.06
CA LEU A 23 -7.04 4.92 -12.24
C LEU A 23 -7.74 5.29 -13.55
N ALA A 24 -9.07 5.09 -13.64
CA ALA A 24 -9.86 5.51 -14.79
C ALA A 24 -9.82 7.04 -14.99
N LEU A 25 -9.96 7.81 -13.90
CA LEU A 25 -9.85 9.26 -13.94
C LEU A 25 -8.44 9.71 -14.39
N ARG A 26 -7.38 9.07 -13.88
CA ARG A 26 -6.00 9.38 -14.30
C ARG A 26 -5.77 9.10 -15.79
N ALA A 27 -6.28 7.98 -16.31
CA ALA A 27 -6.18 7.64 -17.73
C ALA A 27 -6.91 8.67 -18.60
N ALA A 28 -8.15 9.04 -18.22
CA ALA A 28 -8.94 10.05 -18.93
C ALA A 28 -8.24 11.42 -18.96
N LEU A 29 -7.72 11.89 -17.82
CA LEU A 29 -6.98 13.16 -17.73
C LEU A 29 -5.68 13.15 -18.54
N SER A 30 -5.09 11.97 -18.75
CA SER A 30 -3.86 11.78 -19.53
C SER A 30 -4.14 11.47 -21.01
N ASN A 31 -5.40 11.51 -21.44
CA ASN A 31 -5.85 11.15 -22.79
C ASN A 31 -5.36 9.75 -23.23
N ALA A 32 -5.33 8.82 -22.28
CA ALA A 32 -4.89 7.44 -22.43
C ALA A 32 -6.02 6.45 -22.16
N THR A 33 -5.86 5.21 -22.61
CA THR A 33 -6.75 4.11 -22.24
C THR A 33 -6.40 3.56 -20.86
N VAL A 34 -7.40 3.03 -20.14
CA VAL A 34 -7.16 2.34 -18.88
C VAL A 34 -6.36 1.07 -19.13
N ASP A 35 -5.21 0.94 -18.47
CA ASP A 35 -4.36 -0.24 -18.55
C ASP A 35 -4.91 -1.34 -17.61
N PRO A 36 -5.32 -2.51 -18.15
CA PRO A 36 -5.82 -3.62 -17.34
C PRO A 36 -4.82 -4.13 -16.30
N ALA A 37 -3.51 -4.00 -16.54
CA ALA A 37 -2.48 -4.41 -15.59
C ALA A 37 -2.51 -3.53 -14.32
N LEU A 38 -2.81 -2.24 -14.46
CA LEU A 38 -2.94 -1.33 -13.32
C LEU A 38 -4.20 -1.65 -12.50
N LEU A 39 -5.32 -1.98 -13.17
CA LEU A 39 -6.54 -2.43 -12.49
C LEU A 39 -6.30 -3.74 -11.72
N ALA A 40 -5.60 -4.69 -12.33
CA ALA A 40 -5.25 -5.95 -11.68
C ALA A 40 -4.37 -5.72 -10.44
N ALA A 41 -3.38 -4.81 -10.52
CA ALA A 41 -2.56 -4.44 -9.39
C ALA A 41 -3.36 -3.77 -8.26
N ALA A 42 -4.33 -2.91 -8.58
CA ALA A 42 -5.22 -2.32 -7.58
C ALA A 42 -6.10 -3.37 -6.89
N ARG A 43 -6.69 -4.30 -7.64
CA ARG A 43 -7.46 -5.42 -7.07
C ARG A 43 -6.61 -6.30 -6.16
N ASP A 44 -5.39 -6.61 -6.58
CA ASP A 44 -4.45 -7.38 -5.76
C ASP A 44 -4.15 -6.66 -4.45
N GLY A 45 -3.79 -5.37 -4.52
CA GLY A 45 -3.51 -4.52 -3.37
C GLY A 45 -4.66 -4.44 -2.37
N ALA A 46 -5.91 -4.36 -2.85
CA ALA A 46 -7.10 -4.32 -2.01
C ALA A 46 -7.31 -5.58 -1.16
N GLY A 47 -6.75 -6.72 -1.58
CA GLY A 47 -6.78 -7.97 -0.81
C GLY A 47 -5.59 -8.14 0.15
N ARG A 48 -4.63 -7.21 0.17
CA ARG A 48 -3.42 -7.35 0.99
C ARG A 48 -3.68 -6.92 2.43
N VAL A 49 -3.11 -7.67 3.37
CA VAL A 49 -3.19 -7.39 4.81
C VAL A 49 -1.78 -7.22 5.35
N PHE A 50 -1.51 -6.10 6.01
CA PHE A 50 -0.20 -5.82 6.59
C PHE A 50 0.13 -6.85 7.69
N PRO A 51 1.27 -7.56 7.61
CA PRO A 51 1.52 -8.74 8.44
C PRO A 51 2.01 -8.44 9.86
N LEU A 52 2.14 -7.15 10.24
CA LEU A 52 2.61 -6.74 11.57
C LEU A 52 1.51 -6.08 12.39
N ARG A 53 1.58 -6.29 13.70
CA ARG A 53 0.75 -5.64 14.70
C ARG A 53 1.63 -4.90 15.70
N ALA A 54 1.03 -3.97 16.44
CA ALA A 54 1.70 -3.22 17.51
C ALA A 54 2.51 -4.09 18.50
N VAL A 55 1.98 -5.27 18.86
CA VAL A 55 2.64 -6.22 19.78
C VAL A 55 3.98 -6.74 19.25
N ASP A 56 4.17 -6.76 17.94
CA ASP A 56 5.38 -7.29 17.31
C ASP A 56 6.58 -6.33 17.43
N LEU A 57 6.33 -5.07 17.82
CA LEU A 57 7.33 -3.99 17.91
C LEU A 57 7.67 -3.60 19.35
N ALA A 58 7.30 -4.40 20.34
CA ALA A 58 7.65 -4.17 21.73
C ALA A 58 9.19 -4.06 21.93
N PRO A 59 9.69 -3.19 22.82
CA PRO A 59 8.95 -2.37 23.80
C PRO A 59 8.52 -0.99 23.29
N LEU A 60 8.57 -0.72 21.97
CA LEU A 60 8.13 0.57 21.44
C LEU A 60 6.69 0.86 21.83
N SER A 61 6.41 2.11 22.21
CA SER A 61 5.08 2.55 22.61
C SER A 61 4.81 3.99 22.20
N GLY A 62 3.54 4.40 22.26
CA GLY A 62 3.12 5.76 21.97
C GLY A 62 3.44 6.20 20.52
N PRO A 63 3.78 7.48 20.29
CA PRO A 63 4.05 8.01 18.95
C PRO A 63 5.18 7.29 18.20
N ALA A 64 6.19 6.78 18.91
CA ALA A 64 7.33 6.08 18.30
C ALA A 64 6.89 4.75 17.65
N LEU A 65 6.00 4.01 18.33
CA LEU A 65 5.41 2.78 17.78
C LEU A 65 4.61 3.04 16.50
N GLY A 66 3.76 4.07 16.52
CA GLY A 66 2.94 4.43 15.35
C GLY A 66 3.79 4.86 14.16
N GLN A 67 4.84 5.66 14.39
CA GLN A 67 5.79 6.07 13.35
C GLN A 67 6.51 4.87 12.75
N ARG A 68 6.95 3.92 13.59
CA ARG A 68 7.62 2.71 13.12
C ARG A 68 6.69 1.79 12.33
N LEU A 69 5.47 1.57 12.81
CA LEU A 69 4.46 0.80 12.07
C LEU A 69 4.21 1.39 10.68
N LYS A 70 4.01 2.71 10.60
CA LYS A 70 3.79 3.40 9.34
C LYS A 70 4.98 3.28 8.39
N ALA A 71 6.21 3.37 8.91
CA ALA A 71 7.41 3.21 8.11
C ALA A 71 7.55 1.77 7.55
N LEU A 72 7.26 0.76 8.37
CA LEU A 72 7.29 -0.64 7.94
C LEU A 72 6.16 -0.98 6.96
N GLU A 73 4.97 -0.42 7.17
CA GLU A 73 3.85 -0.55 6.25
C GLU A 73 4.19 0.05 4.88
N GLN A 74 4.78 1.25 4.86
CA GLN A 74 5.23 1.84 3.60
C GLN A 74 6.33 1.01 2.93
N ALA A 75 7.33 0.52 3.69
CA ALA A 75 8.37 -0.36 3.13
C ALA A 75 7.79 -1.67 2.57
N TRP A 76 6.74 -2.21 3.19
CA TRP A 76 6.03 -3.37 2.69
C TRP A 76 5.27 -3.07 1.39
N ILE A 77 4.57 -1.94 1.31
CA ILE A 77 3.91 -1.46 0.09
C ILE A 77 4.92 -1.25 -1.04
N ASP A 78 6.04 -0.56 -0.77
CA ASP A 78 7.09 -0.26 -1.74
C ASP A 78 7.77 -1.54 -2.28
N SER A 79 7.76 -2.62 -1.50
CA SER A 79 8.23 -3.95 -1.94
C SER A 79 7.26 -4.68 -2.89
N GLY A 80 6.10 -4.09 -3.17
CA GLY A 80 4.99 -4.75 -3.85
C GLY A 80 4.33 -5.82 -2.98
N PHE A 81 4.22 -5.58 -1.68
CA PHE A 81 3.62 -6.49 -0.70
C PHE A 81 4.35 -7.84 -0.52
N ARG A 82 5.65 -7.89 -0.83
CA ARG A 82 6.44 -9.14 -0.82
C ARG A 82 7.20 -9.38 0.47
N LEU A 83 7.49 -8.33 1.25
CA LEU A 83 8.21 -8.51 2.52
C LEU A 83 7.37 -9.32 3.50
N THR A 84 7.98 -10.34 4.09
CA THR A 84 7.37 -11.14 5.16
C THR A 84 7.42 -10.40 6.49
N ARG A 85 6.67 -10.91 7.48
CA ARG A 85 6.69 -10.40 8.84
C ARG A 85 8.11 -10.33 9.41
N GLU A 86 8.89 -11.39 9.23
CA GLU A 86 10.28 -11.51 9.72
C GLU A 86 11.17 -10.49 9.02
N ALA A 87 11.05 -10.39 7.69
CA ALA A 87 11.83 -9.44 6.91
C ALA A 87 11.52 -7.98 7.26
N LEU A 88 10.32 -7.67 7.74
CA LEU A 88 9.97 -6.34 8.24
C LEU A 88 10.53 -6.06 9.63
N LEU A 89 10.50 -7.05 10.53
CA LEU A 89 11.04 -6.92 11.89
C LEU A 89 12.57 -6.74 11.91
N THR A 90 13.28 -7.25 10.92
CA THR A 90 14.74 -7.10 10.79
C THR A 90 15.18 -5.78 10.14
N ARG A 91 14.26 -4.90 9.74
CA ARG A 91 14.61 -3.60 9.16
C ARG A 91 14.76 -2.59 10.29
N ASP A 92 15.88 -1.87 10.31
CA ASP A 92 16.23 -0.80 11.26
C ASP A 92 15.56 0.54 10.98
#